data_AF-A0A1G8J8N2-F1
#
_entry.id   AF-A0A1G8J8N2-F1
#
_cell.length_a   1.000
_cell.length_b   1.000
_cell.length_c   1.000
_cell.angle_alpha   90.00
_cell.angle_beta   90.00
_cell.angle_gamma   90.00
#
_symmetry.space_group_name_H-M   'P 1'
#
loop_
_entity.id
_entity.type
_entity.pdbx_description
1 polymer ?
#
loop_
_entity_poly.entity_id
_entity_poly.type
_entity_poly.pdbx_seq_one_letter_code
_entity_poly.pdbx_strand_id
1 'polypeptide(L)'
;MDKHYGQIVELVIRKKGVSISQLARMTNMNRRSVYNWFNQKYLKQEIIHEIGILISHDFSAEFPELFRKSDFMQTQGGFHSDYPSENANAIWKDKYIELLEKYNTLLRSRVESNRHS
;
A
#
# COMPACT_ATOMS: atom_id res chain seq x y z
N MET A 1 -16.58 20.92 -6.88
CA MET A 1 -15.85 20.78 -5.60
C MET A 1 -14.94 19.59 -5.74
N ASP A 2 -13.64 19.78 -5.60
CA ASP A 2 -12.69 18.67 -5.67
C ASP A 2 -12.85 17.80 -4.42
N LYS A 3 -13.23 16.53 -4.61
CA LYS A 3 -13.30 15.56 -3.53
C LYS A 3 -11.88 15.21 -3.07
N HIS A 4 -11.70 15.09 -1.76
CA HIS A 4 -10.46 14.59 -1.17
C HIS A 4 -10.64 13.12 -0.79
N TYR A 5 -10.09 12.20 -1.58
CA TYR A 5 -10.41 10.77 -1.49
C TYR A 5 -9.96 10.18 -0.15
N GLY A 6 -8.75 10.50 0.30
CA GLY A 6 -8.22 10.01 1.58
C GLY A 6 -9.12 10.36 2.79
N GLN A 7 -9.58 11.61 2.88
CA GLN A 7 -10.46 12.08 3.94
C GLN A 7 -11.84 11.41 3.91
N ILE A 8 -12.40 11.17 2.72
CA ILE A 8 -13.68 10.46 2.57
C ILE A 8 -13.54 9.01 3.07
N VAL A 9 -12.47 8.32 2.67
CA VAL A 9 -12.18 6.96 3.12
C VAL A 9 -12.00 6.91 4.64
N GLU A 10 -11.24 7.85 5.22
CA GLU A 10 -11.07 7.97 6.66
C GLU A 10 -12.41 8.12 7.39
N LEU A 11 -13.28 9.00 6.89
CA LEU A 11 -14.59 9.24 7.47
C LEU A 11 -15.46 7.97 7.48
N VAL A 12 -15.44 7.20 6.39
CA VAL A 12 -16.17 5.92 6.30
C VAL A 12 -15.60 4.88 7.29
N ILE A 13 -14.28 4.74 7.35
CA ILE A 13 -13.60 3.83 8.29
C ILE A 13 -13.98 4.16 9.74
N ARG A 14 -13.93 5.44 10.10
CA ARG A 14 -14.29 5.92 11.45
C ARG A 14 -15.76 5.67 11.76
N LYS A 15 -16.67 5.90 10.80
CA LYS A 15 -18.11 5.60 10.96
C LYS A 15 -18.38 4.11 11.19
N LYS A 16 -17.61 3.23 10.57
CA LYS A 16 -17.70 1.77 10.80
C LYS A 16 -17.04 1.29 12.08
N GLY A 17 -16.39 2.18 12.84
CA GLY A 17 -15.70 1.82 14.09
C GLY A 17 -14.43 1.00 13.88
N VAL A 18 -13.91 0.92 12.65
CA VAL A 18 -12.66 0.21 12.36
C VAL A 18 -11.49 1.06 12.81
N SER A 19 -10.65 0.51 13.70
CA SER A 19 -9.47 1.23 14.17
C SER A 19 -8.36 1.23 13.11
N ILE A 20 -7.53 2.27 13.13
CA ILE A 20 -6.38 2.41 12.20
C ILE A 20 -5.40 1.24 12.38
N SER A 21 -5.19 0.79 13.62
CA SER A 21 -4.36 -0.39 13.91
C SER A 21 -4.96 -1.68 13.31
N GLN A 22 -6.29 -1.82 13.32
CA GLN A 22 -6.96 -2.96 12.71
C GLN A 22 -6.85 -2.92 11.19
N LEU A 23 -7.09 -1.77 10.57
CA LEU A 23 -6.94 -1.60 9.12
C LEU A 23 -5.52 -1.87 8.64
N ALA A 24 -4.52 -1.35 9.37
CA ALA A 24 -3.10 -1.60 9.11
C ALA A 24 -2.78 -3.11 9.09
N ARG A 25 -3.30 -3.89 10.06
CA ARG A 25 -3.13 -5.35 10.07
C ARG A 25 -3.83 -6.04 8.90
N MET A 26 -5.04 -5.61 8.56
CA MET A 26 -5.85 -6.23 7.49
C MET A 26 -5.26 -5.98 6.10
N THR A 27 -4.63 -4.82 5.88
CA THR A 27 -3.95 -4.42 4.64
C THR A 27 -2.47 -4.81 4.60
N ASN A 28 -1.94 -5.43 5.66
CA ASN A 28 -0.51 -5.70 5.84
C ASN A 28 0.39 -4.46 5.69
N MET A 29 -0.12 -3.28 6.07
CA MET A 29 0.58 -2.00 5.98
C MET A 29 0.92 -1.47 7.37
N ASN A 30 1.97 -0.65 7.46
CA ASN A 30 2.26 0.04 8.70
C ASN A 30 1.26 1.19 8.95
N ARG A 31 1.04 1.54 10.22
CA ARG A 31 0.08 2.60 10.61
C ARG A 31 0.39 3.95 9.96
N ARG A 32 1.66 4.30 9.77
CA ARG A 32 2.07 5.56 9.12
C ARG A 32 1.62 5.60 7.66
N SER A 33 1.72 4.50 6.92
CA SER A 33 1.22 4.42 5.54
C SER A 33 -0.29 4.64 5.48
N VAL A 34 -1.04 4.07 6.43
CA VAL A 34 -2.50 4.28 6.51
C VAL A 34 -2.84 5.75 6.78
N TYR A 35 -2.13 6.42 7.69
CA TYR A 35 -2.30 7.87 7.89
C TYR A 35 -1.96 8.68 6.64
N ASN A 36 -0.91 8.28 5.90
CA ASN A 36 -0.52 8.96 4.68
C ASN A 36 -1.62 8.86 3.60
N TRP A 37 -2.30 7.72 3.49
CA TRP A 37 -3.43 7.57 2.56
C TRP A 37 -4.56 8.57 2.86
N PHE A 38 -4.85 8.84 4.13
CA PHE A 38 -5.91 9.79 4.50
C PHE A 38 -5.59 11.23 4.11
N ASN A 39 -4.30 11.59 4.06
CA ASN A 39 -3.83 12.90 3.64
C ASN A 39 -3.68 13.03 2.11
N GLN A 40 -3.93 11.97 1.33
CA GLN A 40 -3.85 12.03 -0.14
C GLN A 40 -5.17 12.52 -0.74
N LYS A 41 -5.09 13.66 -1.45
CA LYS A 41 -6.23 14.22 -2.20
C LYS A 41 -6.76 13.20 -3.23
N TYR A 42 -5.84 12.53 -3.92
CA TYR A 42 -6.13 11.44 -4.84
C TYR A 42 -5.49 10.16 -4.30
N LEU A 43 -6.32 9.29 -3.74
CA LEU A 43 -5.93 7.95 -3.33
C LEU A 43 -6.19 6.99 -4.51
N LYS A 44 -5.28 6.03 -4.72
CA LYS A 44 -5.41 5.07 -5.82
C LYS A 44 -6.71 4.27 -5.68
N GLN A 45 -7.38 4.06 -6.81
CA GLN A 45 -8.63 3.29 -6.88
C GLN A 45 -8.48 1.88 -6.30
N GLU A 46 -7.37 1.18 -6.57
CA GLU A 46 -7.10 -0.16 -6.04
C GLU A 46 -7.14 -0.20 -4.51
N ILE A 47 -6.53 0.80 -3.85
CA ILE A 47 -6.47 0.89 -2.39
C ILE A 47 -7.87 1.13 -1.81
N ILE A 48 -8.66 2.02 -2.43
CA ILE A 48 -10.03 2.30 -1.98
C ILE A 48 -10.91 1.06 -2.11
N HIS A 49 -10.78 0.32 -3.23
CA HIS A 49 -11.52 -0.91 -3.47
C HIS A 49 -11.22 -1.98 -2.43
N GLU A 50 -9.93 -2.23 -2.18
CA GLU A 50 -9.50 -3.22 -1.20
C GLU A 50 -9.98 -2.86 0.21
N ILE A 51 -9.82 -1.59 0.63
CA ILE A 51 -10.36 -1.13 1.92
C ILE A 51 -11.86 -1.37 1.98
N GLY A 52 -12.59 -1.08 0.88
CA GLY A 52 -14.03 -1.34 0.76
C GLY A 52 -14.38 -2.79 1.01
N ILE A 53 -13.69 -3.73 0.36
CA ILE A 53 -13.88 -5.17 0.59
C ILE A 53 -13.56 -5.55 2.04
N LEU A 54 -12.42 -5.09 2.57
CA LEU A 54 -11.96 -5.44 3.92
C LEU A 54 -12.92 -4.98 5.02
N ILE A 55 -13.55 -3.82 4.85
CA ILE A 55 -14.53 -3.29 5.82
C ILE A 55 -15.98 -3.59 5.41
N SER A 56 -16.20 -4.39 4.35
CA SER A 56 -17.50 -4.70 3.75
C SER A 56 -18.34 -3.44 3.43
N HIS A 57 -17.69 -2.40 2.87
CA HIS A 57 -18.32 -1.15 2.43
C HIS A 57 -18.27 -1.00 0.91
N ASP A 58 -19.37 -0.54 0.33
CA ASP A 58 -19.47 -0.19 -1.08
C ASP A 58 -19.15 1.30 -1.26
N PHE A 59 -17.98 1.58 -1.82
CA PHE A 59 -17.50 2.95 -2.06
C PHE A 59 -18.06 3.60 -3.34
N SER A 60 -18.92 2.92 -4.11
CA SER A 60 -19.55 3.49 -5.31
C SER A 60 -20.53 4.61 -5.01
N ALA A 61 -21.03 4.71 -3.77
CA ALA A 61 -21.87 5.81 -3.33
C ALA A 61 -21.07 7.12 -3.20
N GLU A 62 -19.85 7.04 -2.67
CA GLU A 62 -18.96 8.18 -2.46
C GLU A 62 -18.15 8.53 -3.71
N PHE A 63 -17.75 7.51 -4.47
CA PHE A 63 -16.95 7.62 -5.70
C PHE A 63 -17.63 6.94 -6.90
N PRO A 64 -18.82 7.43 -7.34
CA PRO A 64 -19.50 6.91 -8.52
C PRO A 64 -18.68 7.09 -9.82
N GLU A 65 -17.72 8.01 -9.82
CA GLU A 65 -16.76 8.21 -10.90
C GLU A 65 -15.67 7.11 -10.99
N LEU A 66 -15.42 6.40 -9.89
CA LEU A 66 -14.40 5.34 -9.83
C LEU A 66 -15.01 3.93 -9.83
N PHE A 67 -16.17 3.76 -9.19
CA PHE A 67 -16.74 2.44 -8.94
C PHE A 67 -18.20 2.34 -9.35
N ARG A 68 -18.59 1.12 -9.70
CA ARG A 68 -19.98 0.68 -9.82
C ARG A 68 -20.31 -0.24 -8.66
N LYS A 69 -21.60 -0.33 -8.31
CA LYS A 69 -22.06 -1.26 -7.26
C LYS A 69 -21.61 -2.70 -7.50
N SER A 70 -21.56 -3.13 -8.77
CA SER A 70 -21.07 -4.46 -9.17
C SER A 70 -19.67 -4.78 -8.66
N ASP A 71 -18.82 -3.77 -8.47
CA ASP A 71 -17.40 -3.94 -8.12
C ASP A 71 -17.23 -4.44 -6.68
N PHE A 72 -18.27 -4.27 -5.85
CA PHE A 72 -18.32 -4.72 -4.46
C PHE A 72 -19.28 -5.90 -4.23
N MET A 73 -19.96 -6.39 -5.27
CA MET A 73 -20.95 -7.48 -5.17
C MET A 73 -20.36 -8.89 -5.28
N GLN A 74 -19.04 -9.07 -5.47
CA GLN A 74 -18.47 -10.41 -5.56
C GLN A 74 -18.35 -11.10 -4.19
N THR A 75 -19.25 -12.04 -3.99
CA THR A 75 -19.22 -13.10 -2.98
C THR A 75 -18.03 -14.03 -3.19
N GLN A 76 -17.09 -14.08 -2.25
CA GLN A 76 -16.22 -15.22 -1.89
C GLN A 76 -15.58 -16.11 -3.00
N GLY A 77 -15.42 -15.62 -4.23
CA GLY A 77 -14.60 -16.24 -5.28
C GLY A 77 -13.31 -15.46 -5.43
N GLY A 78 -12.17 -16.11 -5.21
CA GLY A 78 -10.88 -15.46 -4.98
C GLY A 78 -10.52 -14.40 -6.02
N PHE A 79 -10.26 -13.18 -5.56
CA PHE A 79 -9.55 -12.19 -6.35
C PHE A 79 -8.06 -12.40 -6.17
N HIS A 80 -7.43 -12.77 -7.30
CA HIS A 80 -6.02 -12.55 -7.57
C HIS A 80 -5.67 -11.12 -7.15
N SER A 81 -4.96 -11.00 -6.04
CA SER A 81 -4.37 -9.75 -5.66
C SER A 81 -3.30 -9.43 -6.71
N ASP A 82 -3.59 -8.45 -7.57
CA ASP A 82 -2.57 -7.72 -8.33
C ASP A 82 -1.85 -6.71 -7.42
N TYR A 83 -1.89 -6.95 -6.10
CA TYR A 83 -0.77 -6.62 -5.25
C TYR A 83 0.48 -7.15 -5.93
N PRO A 84 1.58 -6.38 -5.97
CA PRO A 84 2.85 -7.01 -6.20
C PRO A 84 2.98 -8.06 -5.09
N SER A 85 2.80 -9.33 -5.48
CA SER A 85 3.15 -10.53 -4.73
C SER A 85 4.46 -10.21 -4.02
N GLU A 86 4.70 -10.79 -2.83
CA GLU A 86 6.00 -10.70 -2.18
C GLU A 86 7.18 -10.82 -3.15
N ASN A 87 7.02 -11.49 -4.30
CA ASN A 87 7.88 -11.40 -5.48
C ASN A 87 8.31 -10.00 -5.94
N ALA A 88 7.46 -8.99 -6.13
CA ALA A 88 7.95 -7.69 -6.61
C ALA A 88 8.69 -6.93 -5.52
N ASN A 89 8.22 -6.99 -4.27
CA ASN A 89 8.96 -6.48 -3.12
C ASN A 89 10.28 -7.25 -2.92
N ALA A 90 10.31 -8.55 -3.21
CA ALA A 90 11.51 -9.37 -3.19
C ALA A 90 12.47 -8.97 -4.31
N ILE A 91 11.99 -8.76 -5.55
CA ILE A 91 12.83 -8.31 -6.67
C ILE A 91 13.50 -6.96 -6.35
N TRP A 92 12.75 -6.01 -5.78
CA TRP A 92 13.33 -4.72 -5.39
C TRP A 92 14.27 -4.83 -4.18
N LYS A 93 13.96 -5.73 -3.24
CA LYS A 93 14.82 -6.04 -2.10
C LYS A 93 16.14 -6.69 -2.54
N ASP A 94 16.10 -7.60 -3.49
CA ASP A 94 17.28 -8.28 -4.03
C ASP A 94 18.17 -7.29 -4.79
N LYS A 95 17.58 -6.42 -5.63
CA LYS A 95 18.33 -5.32 -6.28
C LYS A 95 18.98 -4.37 -5.28
N TYR A 96 18.30 -4.10 -4.17
CA TYR A 96 18.84 -3.25 -3.10
C TYR A 96 20.00 -3.93 -2.34
N ILE A 97 19.87 -5.23 -2.05
CA ILE A 97 20.94 -6.03 -1.45
C ILE A 97 22.16 -6.06 -2.37
N GLU A 98 21.99 -6.33 -3.66
CA GLU A 98 23.08 -6.36 -4.64
C GLU A 98 23.84 -5.02 -4.69
N LEU A 99 23.11 -3.90 -4.64
CA LEU A 99 23.72 -2.58 -4.62
C LEU A 99 24.56 -2.35 -3.35
N LEU A 100 24.05 -2.74 -2.18
CA LEU A 100 24.78 -2.65 -0.91
C LEU A 100 26.04 -3.52 -0.91
N GLU A 101 25.98 -4.72 -1.47
CA GLU A 101 27.12 -5.62 -1.59
C GLU A 101 28.21 -5.07 -2.52
N LYS A 102 27.82 -4.51 -3.68
CA LYS A 102 28.76 -3.83 -4.58
C LYS A 102 29.44 -2.64 -3.88
N TYR A 103 28.66 -1.84 -3.15
CA TYR A 103 29.22 -0.71 -2.41
C TYR A 103 30.19 -1.15 -1.31
N ASN A 104 29.85 -2.17 -0.53
CA ASN A 104 30.74 -2.74 0.48
C ASN A 104 32.02 -3.32 -0.12
N THR A 105 31.93 -3.97 -1.28
CA THR A 105 33.10 -4.48 -2.00
C THR A 105 34.04 -3.35 -2.41
N LEU A 106 33.51 -2.26 -2.98
CA LEU A 106 34.30 -1.08 -3.35
C LEU A 106 34.93 -0.38 -2.13
N LEU A 107 34.21 -0.31 -1.01
CA LEU A 107 34.76 0.22 0.23
C LEU A 107 35.90 -0.65 0.76
N ARG A 108 35.72 -1.98 0.76
CA ARG A 108 36.76 -2.92 1.19
C ARG A 108 38.00 -2.82 0.32
N SER A 109 37.85 -2.80 -1.01
CA SER A 109 38.99 -2.67 -1.92
C SER A 109 39.75 -1.36 -1.69
N ARG A 110 39.04 -0.25 -1.45
CA ARG A 110 39.68 1.03 -1.12
C ARG A 110 40.45 0.98 0.21
N VAL A 111 39.89 0.33 1.23
CA VAL A 111 40.54 0.17 2.53
C VAL A 111 41.78 -0.73 2.42
N GLU A 112 41.71 -1.80 1.63
CA GLU A 112 42.83 -2.72 1.41
C GLU A 112 43.96 -2.08 0.59
N SER A 113 43.63 -1.30 -0.45
CA SER A 113 44.63 -0.53 -1.21
C SER A 113 45.33 0.53 -0.36
N ASN A 114 44.61 1.16 0.57
CA ASN A 114 45.19 2.12 1.53
C ASN A 114 46.05 1.46 2.63
N ARG A 115 45.93 0.15 2.87
CA ARG A 115 46.78 -0.58 3.84
C ARG A 115 48.09 -1.09 3.24
N HIS A 116 48.21 -1.09 1.91
CA HIS A 116 49.39 -1.55 1.18
C HIS A 116 50.18 -0.40 0.50
N SER A 117 49.81 0.86 0.78
CA SER A 117 50.59 2.08 0.45
C SER A 117 51.18 2.65 1.73
#